data_AF-A0A7V2WT23-F1
#
_entry.id   AF-A0A7V2WT23-F1
#
_cell.length_a   1.000
_cell.length_b   1.000
_cell.length_c   1.000
_cell.angle_alpha   90.00
_cell.angle_beta   90.00
_cell.angle_gamma   90.00
#
_symmetry.space_group_name_H-M   'P 1'
#
loop_
_entity.id
_entity.type
_entity.pdbx_description
1 polymer ?
#
loop_
_entity_poly.entity_id
_entity_poly.type
_entity_poly.pdbx_seq_one_letter_code
_entity_poly.pdbx_strand_id
1 'polypeptide(L)'
;RAMGFCLFNNVALGALYAQKVLGLKRCLIVDFDLHHGNGTQKSFYYDPSVLYFSTHQYPYYPGTGGCHEVGSGDGKGFTVNCPLRAGCTDEDYAVIFRDILVPIATEFSPDLVLVSAGFDIWWQDPLGGMRVTERGIGAISRALIDVAEEVCSGRILFILEGGYSKEGLGKGVVMVLKQLLQGEGFKDEIGAAKSLLATSSPQNARHSIQDVIHSQAKYWGCLRSFE
;
A
#
# COMPACT_ATOMS: atom_id res chain seq x y z
N ARG A 1 -15.83 -9.20 -12.97
CA ARG A 1 -16.88 -8.21 -13.29
C ARG A 1 -16.19 -6.85 -13.34
N ALA A 2 -16.49 -6.02 -14.35
CA ALA A 2 -16.00 -4.64 -14.40
C ALA A 2 -16.79 -3.74 -13.42
N MET A 3 -16.11 -2.84 -12.72
CA MET A 3 -16.69 -1.87 -11.78
C MET A 3 -15.69 -0.73 -11.50
N GLY A 4 -16.16 0.45 -11.08
CA GLY A 4 -15.29 1.56 -10.66
C GLY A 4 -14.29 2.01 -11.73
N PHE A 5 -14.72 2.08 -13.00
CA PHE A 5 -13.87 2.37 -14.17
C PHE A 5 -12.83 1.28 -14.52
N CYS A 6 -12.68 0.22 -13.71
CA CYS A 6 -11.80 -0.91 -14.00
C CYS A 6 -12.49 -1.97 -14.88
N LEU A 7 -11.94 -2.22 -16.08
CA LEU A 7 -12.38 -3.30 -16.97
C LEU A 7 -11.69 -4.63 -16.64
N PHE A 8 -10.39 -4.56 -16.40
CA PHE A 8 -9.53 -5.67 -15.97
C PHE A 8 -8.78 -5.27 -14.69
N ASN A 9 -8.40 -6.27 -13.90
CA ASN A 9 -7.53 -6.06 -12.76
C ASN A 9 -6.07 -6.19 -13.20
N ASN A 10 -5.44 -5.07 -13.55
CA ASN A 10 -4.10 -5.02 -14.14
C ASN A 10 -3.04 -5.59 -13.18
N VAL A 11 -3.08 -5.19 -11.91
CA VAL A 11 -2.12 -5.65 -10.91
C VAL A 11 -2.26 -7.14 -10.61
N ALA A 12 -3.50 -7.65 -10.53
CA ALA A 12 -3.74 -9.08 -10.30
C ALA A 12 -3.29 -9.94 -11.49
N LEU A 13 -3.51 -9.45 -12.72
CA LEU A 13 -2.97 -10.11 -13.92
C LEU A 13 -1.44 -10.14 -13.90
N GLY A 14 -0.79 -9.05 -13.48
CA GLY A 14 0.65 -8.98 -13.29
C GLY A 14 1.17 -10.00 -12.28
N ALA A 15 0.53 -10.12 -11.12
CA ALA A 15 0.88 -11.12 -10.10
C ALA A 15 0.71 -12.56 -10.62
N LEU A 16 -0.42 -12.85 -11.27
CA LEU A 16 -0.67 -14.16 -11.86
C LEU A 16 0.34 -14.52 -12.96
N TYR A 17 0.76 -13.53 -13.76
CA TYR A 17 1.81 -13.72 -14.76
C TYR A 17 3.15 -14.02 -14.11
N ALA A 18 3.52 -13.26 -13.07
CA ALA A 18 4.74 -13.48 -12.31
C ALA A 18 4.80 -14.91 -11.72
N GLN A 19 3.69 -15.39 -11.18
CA GLN A 19 3.60 -16.75 -10.65
C GLN A 19 3.66 -17.82 -11.74
N LYS A 20 2.78 -17.73 -12.75
CA LYS A 20 2.56 -18.80 -13.71
C LYS A 20 3.60 -18.86 -14.82
N VAL A 21 4.19 -17.72 -15.18
CA VAL A 21 5.10 -17.60 -16.32
C VAL A 21 6.54 -17.38 -15.86
N LEU A 22 6.74 -16.54 -14.84
CA LEU A 22 8.09 -16.24 -14.33
C LEU A 22 8.53 -17.13 -13.16
N GLY A 23 7.61 -17.95 -12.62
CA GLY A 23 7.91 -18.89 -11.54
C GLY A 23 8.16 -18.25 -10.18
N LEU A 24 7.76 -16.99 -9.98
CA LEU A 24 7.88 -16.31 -8.69
C LEU A 24 6.85 -16.88 -7.71
N LYS A 25 7.27 -17.24 -6.50
CA LYS A 25 6.43 -17.97 -5.55
C LYS A 25 5.60 -17.06 -4.69
N ARG A 26 6.13 -15.91 -4.30
CA ARG A 26 5.43 -14.94 -3.42
C ARG A 26 5.36 -13.57 -4.07
N CYS A 27 4.16 -13.01 -4.17
CA CYS A 27 3.96 -11.63 -4.63
C CYS A 27 3.38 -10.78 -3.50
N LEU A 28 3.92 -9.59 -3.28
CA LEU A 28 3.29 -8.57 -2.46
C LEU A 28 2.59 -7.58 -3.39
N ILE A 29 1.29 -7.39 -3.20
CA ILE A 29 0.52 -6.32 -3.83
C ILE A 29 0.20 -5.26 -2.77
N VAL A 30 0.65 -4.03 -3.00
CA VAL A 30 0.35 -2.88 -2.13
C VAL A 30 -0.53 -1.91 -2.89
N ASP A 31 -1.66 -1.57 -2.30
CA ASP A 31 -2.64 -0.64 -2.87
C ASP A 31 -2.77 0.59 -1.97
N PHE A 32 -2.29 1.73 -2.46
CA PHE A 32 -2.46 3.02 -1.79
C PHE A 32 -3.47 3.93 -2.47
N ASP A 33 -4.18 3.46 -3.51
CA ASP A 33 -5.35 4.15 -4.03
C ASP A 33 -6.33 4.45 -2.89
N LEU A 34 -6.99 5.61 -2.96
CA LEU A 34 -7.95 6.02 -1.95
C LEU A 34 -9.05 4.97 -1.77
N HIS A 35 -9.46 4.31 -2.84
CA HIS A 35 -10.54 3.34 -2.84
C HIS A 35 -10.00 1.95 -2.59
N HIS A 36 -10.73 1.16 -1.80
CA HIS A 36 -10.34 -0.21 -1.56
C HIS A 36 -10.32 -1.03 -2.86
N GLY A 37 -9.17 -1.63 -3.19
CA GLY A 37 -8.95 -2.58 -4.29
C GLY A 37 -9.68 -3.91 -4.14
N ASN A 38 -11.01 -3.86 -4.02
CA ASN A 38 -11.87 -5.02 -3.76
C ASN A 38 -11.74 -6.14 -4.81
N GLY A 39 -11.39 -5.78 -6.05
CA GLY A 39 -11.09 -6.73 -7.11
C GLY A 39 -9.82 -7.53 -6.86
N THR A 40 -8.77 -6.88 -6.35
CA THR A 40 -7.48 -7.51 -6.02
C THR A 40 -7.62 -8.40 -4.81
N GLN A 41 -8.24 -7.89 -3.73
CA GLN A 41 -8.58 -8.70 -2.56
C GLN A 41 -9.31 -9.98 -2.96
N LYS A 42 -10.39 -9.86 -3.76
CA LYS A 42 -11.18 -11.03 -4.19
C LYS A 42 -10.37 -12.04 -5.01
N SER A 43 -9.40 -11.58 -5.79
CA SER A 43 -8.60 -12.45 -6.66
C SER A 43 -7.70 -13.39 -5.87
N PHE A 44 -7.25 -12.96 -4.69
CA PHE A 44 -6.25 -13.68 -3.88
C PHE A 44 -6.75 -14.04 -2.47
N TYR A 45 -8.05 -13.90 -2.19
CA TYR A 45 -8.60 -14.03 -0.84
C TYR A 45 -8.36 -15.41 -0.18
N TYR A 46 -8.09 -16.44 -0.98
CA TYR A 46 -7.80 -17.81 -0.53
C TYR A 46 -6.34 -18.22 -0.76
N ASP A 47 -5.50 -17.34 -1.29
CA ASP A 47 -4.18 -17.65 -1.80
C ASP A 47 -3.07 -17.08 -0.88
N PRO A 48 -2.37 -17.91 -0.09
CA PRO A 48 -1.29 -17.45 0.78
C PRO A 48 -0.02 -17.05 0.02
N SER A 49 0.06 -17.34 -1.28
CA SER A 49 1.20 -16.98 -2.11
C SER A 49 1.16 -15.51 -2.58
N VAL A 50 0.05 -14.81 -2.36
CA VAL A 50 -0.06 -13.37 -2.60
C VAL A 50 -0.51 -12.65 -1.33
N LEU A 51 0.36 -11.79 -0.81
CA LEU A 51 0.01 -10.85 0.25
C LEU A 51 -0.58 -9.59 -0.38
N TYR A 52 -1.84 -9.28 -0.05
CA TYR A 52 -2.48 -8.04 -0.45
C TYR A 52 -2.58 -7.09 0.75
N PHE A 53 -2.04 -5.89 0.59
CA PHE A 53 -2.06 -4.82 1.59
C PHE A 53 -2.73 -3.59 1.00
N SER A 54 -3.72 -3.01 1.68
CA SER A 54 -4.40 -1.81 1.21
C SER A 54 -4.62 -0.79 2.31
N THR A 55 -4.29 0.47 2.03
CA THR A 55 -4.77 1.63 2.77
C THR A 55 -5.84 2.31 1.95
N HIS A 56 -7.00 2.61 2.52
CA HIS A 56 -8.09 3.21 1.77
C HIS A 56 -9.05 3.96 2.70
N GLN A 57 -9.81 4.90 2.13
CA GLN A 57 -10.86 5.59 2.87
C GLN A 57 -12.01 4.63 3.20
N TYR A 58 -12.40 4.55 4.46
CA TYR A 58 -13.47 3.68 4.92
C TYR A 58 -14.26 4.27 6.10
N PRO A 59 -15.62 4.17 6.10
CA PRO A 59 -16.47 3.66 5.03
C PRO A 59 -16.53 4.64 3.85
N TYR A 60 -16.28 4.16 2.65
CA TYR A 60 -16.38 4.91 1.39
C TYR A 60 -16.56 3.93 0.22
N TYR A 61 -16.63 4.39 -1.04
CA TYR A 61 -16.67 3.47 -2.19
C TYR A 61 -15.45 2.52 -2.14
N PRO A 62 -15.63 1.20 -2.37
CA PRO A 62 -16.84 0.48 -2.78
C PRO A 62 -17.69 -0.09 -1.63
N GLY A 63 -17.35 0.20 -0.37
CA GLY A 63 -18.05 -0.28 0.83
C GLY A 63 -17.50 -1.59 1.41
N THR A 64 -16.33 -2.04 0.95
CA THR A 64 -15.60 -3.20 1.48
C THR A 64 -14.23 -2.76 1.99
N GLY A 65 -13.46 -3.68 2.59
CA GLY A 65 -12.10 -3.39 3.08
C GLY A 65 -12.04 -3.20 4.60
N GLY A 66 -12.95 -3.81 5.35
CA GLY A 66 -12.86 -3.82 6.81
C GLY A 66 -11.58 -4.52 7.29
N CYS A 67 -11.02 -4.08 8.42
CA CYS A 67 -9.82 -4.68 9.03
C CYS A 67 -9.99 -6.17 9.39
N HIS A 68 -11.23 -6.64 9.55
CA HIS A 68 -11.57 -8.05 9.83
C HIS A 68 -11.61 -8.93 8.57
N GLU A 69 -11.57 -8.34 7.38
CA GLU A 69 -11.49 -9.07 6.10
C GLU A 69 -10.04 -9.54 5.87
N VAL A 70 -9.64 -10.62 6.55
CA VAL A 70 -8.25 -11.08 6.62
C VAL A 70 -7.91 -12.23 5.66
N GLY A 71 -8.78 -12.55 4.71
CA GLY A 71 -8.67 -13.72 3.84
C GLY A 71 -9.49 -14.92 4.34
N SER A 72 -9.40 -16.05 3.65
CA SER A 72 -10.16 -17.28 3.95
C SER A 72 -9.40 -18.54 3.55
N GLY A 73 -9.73 -19.66 4.20
CA GLY A 73 -8.98 -20.91 4.02
C GLY A 73 -7.49 -20.71 4.34
N ASP A 74 -6.63 -21.16 3.44
CA ASP A 74 -5.18 -21.02 3.56
C ASP A 74 -4.71 -19.56 3.42
N GLY A 75 -5.49 -18.69 2.78
CA GLY A 75 -5.19 -17.26 2.61
C GLY A 75 -5.44 -16.39 3.84
N LYS A 76 -5.87 -16.96 4.98
CA LYS A 76 -6.05 -16.18 6.23
C LYS A 76 -4.74 -15.55 6.68
N GLY A 77 -4.77 -14.24 6.95
CA GLY A 77 -3.61 -13.41 7.29
C GLY A 77 -2.99 -12.69 6.08
N PHE A 78 -3.25 -13.13 4.85
CA PHE A 78 -2.62 -12.60 3.63
C PHE A 78 -3.44 -11.51 2.94
N THR A 79 -4.52 -11.04 3.57
CA THR A 79 -5.22 -9.80 3.23
C THR A 79 -5.10 -8.86 4.42
N VAL A 80 -4.46 -7.71 4.23
CA VAL A 80 -4.22 -6.69 5.24
C VAL A 80 -4.88 -5.38 4.81
N ASN A 81 -6.07 -5.13 5.34
CA ASN A 81 -6.79 -3.88 5.11
C ASN A 81 -6.54 -2.90 6.24
N CYS A 82 -6.13 -1.69 5.88
CA CYS A 82 -5.93 -0.53 6.74
C CYS A 82 -7.02 0.51 6.44
N PRO A 83 -8.25 0.36 6.97
CA PRO A 83 -9.35 1.29 6.74
C PRO A 83 -9.11 2.63 7.45
N LEU A 84 -9.14 3.73 6.71
CA LEU A 84 -8.82 5.08 7.20
C LEU A 84 -10.03 6.01 7.14
N ARG A 85 -10.20 6.84 8.17
CA ARG A 85 -11.17 7.94 8.11
C ARG A 85 -10.63 9.05 7.21
N ALA A 86 -11.55 9.81 6.61
CA ALA A 86 -11.18 11.04 5.90
C ALA A 86 -10.37 11.96 6.84
N GLY A 87 -9.41 12.67 6.26
CA GLY A 87 -8.51 13.59 6.96
C GLY A 87 -7.13 13.02 7.28
N CYS A 88 -6.87 11.73 7.06
CA CYS A 88 -5.54 11.16 7.31
C CYS A 88 -4.46 11.85 6.47
N THR A 89 -3.31 12.09 7.10
CA THR A 89 -2.22 12.95 6.59
C THR A 89 -0.99 12.13 6.17
N ASP A 90 0.06 12.83 5.73
CA ASP A 90 1.38 12.25 5.46
C ASP A 90 1.90 11.40 6.63
N GLU A 91 1.73 11.87 7.87
CA GLU A 91 2.20 11.18 9.07
C GLU A 91 1.43 9.88 9.33
N ASP A 92 0.12 9.88 9.09
CA ASP A 92 -0.72 8.70 9.25
C ASP A 92 -0.27 7.57 8.29
N TYR A 93 -0.07 7.91 7.01
CA TYR A 93 0.44 6.97 6.02
C TYR A 93 1.87 6.53 6.33
N ALA A 94 2.76 7.46 6.71
CA ALA A 94 4.14 7.12 7.08
C ALA A 94 4.21 6.10 8.23
N VAL A 95 3.37 6.26 9.25
CA VAL A 95 3.29 5.32 10.38
C VAL A 95 2.73 3.97 9.96
N ILE A 96 1.65 3.93 9.16
CA ILE A 96 1.08 2.66 8.68
C ILE A 96 2.11 1.87 7.86
N PHE A 97 2.82 2.56 6.97
CA PHE A 97 3.83 1.92 6.14
C PHE A 97 5.03 1.44 6.98
N ARG A 98 5.52 2.27 7.92
CA ARG A 98 6.65 1.90 8.79
C ARG A 98 6.32 0.77 9.76
N ASP A 99 5.17 0.85 10.44
CA ASP A 99 4.88 0.00 11.61
C ASP A 99 4.05 -1.24 11.26
N ILE A 100 3.36 -1.24 10.10
CA ILE A 100 2.52 -2.36 9.67
C ILE A 100 3.05 -2.97 8.37
N LEU A 101 3.15 -2.19 7.29
CA LEU A 101 3.55 -2.74 5.99
C LEU A 101 4.96 -3.32 6.03
N VAL A 102 5.96 -2.53 6.43
CA VAL A 102 7.37 -2.94 6.38
C VAL A 102 7.61 -4.23 7.18
N PRO A 103 7.19 -4.37 8.46
CA PRO A 103 7.41 -5.59 9.22
C PRO A 103 6.70 -6.82 8.62
N ILE A 104 5.46 -6.67 8.16
CA ILE A 104 4.73 -7.77 7.52
C ILE A 104 5.41 -8.17 6.21
N ALA A 105 5.80 -7.20 5.37
CA ALA A 105 6.44 -7.47 4.09
C ALA A 105 7.80 -8.15 4.27
N THR A 106 8.59 -7.74 5.26
CA THR A 106 9.86 -8.39 5.62
C THR A 106 9.64 -9.82 6.10
N GLU A 107 8.65 -10.06 6.97
CA GLU A 107 8.30 -11.42 7.43
C GLU A 107 7.78 -12.31 6.28
N PHE A 108 6.96 -11.75 5.37
CA PHE A 108 6.44 -12.45 4.20
C PHE A 108 7.52 -12.77 3.16
N SER A 109 8.54 -11.91 3.04
CA SER A 109 9.67 -12.04 2.11
C SER A 109 9.21 -12.32 0.66
N PRO A 110 8.51 -11.38 0.00
CA PRO A 110 8.03 -11.57 -1.37
C PRO A 110 9.17 -11.68 -2.38
N ASP A 111 8.90 -12.32 -3.52
CA ASP A 111 9.81 -12.35 -4.67
C ASP A 111 9.63 -11.12 -5.59
N LEU A 112 8.49 -10.43 -5.51
CA LEU A 112 8.13 -9.27 -6.31
C LEU A 112 7.17 -8.36 -5.54
N VAL A 113 7.38 -7.05 -5.62
CA VAL A 113 6.44 -6.04 -5.12
C VAL A 113 5.70 -5.39 -6.30
N LEU A 114 4.38 -5.40 -6.25
CA LEU A 114 3.48 -4.78 -7.21
C LEU A 114 2.70 -3.68 -6.48
N VAL A 115 2.63 -2.50 -7.06
CA VAL A 115 2.00 -1.34 -6.40
C VAL A 115 0.85 -0.84 -7.26
N SER A 116 -0.37 -0.94 -6.74
CA SER A 116 -1.55 -0.22 -7.24
C SER A 116 -1.44 1.22 -6.76
N ALA A 117 -0.98 2.08 -7.66
CA ALA A 117 -0.54 3.44 -7.38
C ALA A 117 -1.63 4.44 -7.78
N GLY A 118 -2.60 4.66 -6.89
CA GLY A 118 -3.64 5.68 -7.03
C GLY A 118 -3.27 6.97 -6.32
N PHE A 119 -3.41 8.11 -6.99
CA PHE A 119 -3.00 9.42 -6.46
C PHE A 119 -4.17 10.26 -5.95
N ASP A 120 -5.33 9.66 -5.76
CA ASP A 120 -6.56 10.27 -5.23
C ASP A 120 -6.58 10.39 -3.69
N ILE A 121 -5.51 9.96 -3.02
CA ILE A 121 -5.21 10.31 -1.63
C ILE A 121 -4.71 11.76 -1.46
N TRP A 122 -4.45 12.45 -2.57
CA TRP A 122 -3.99 13.83 -2.59
C TRP A 122 -4.97 14.79 -1.89
N TRP A 123 -4.44 15.74 -1.13
CA TRP A 123 -5.24 16.64 -0.28
C TRP A 123 -6.27 17.54 -1.01
N GLN A 124 -6.16 17.69 -2.32
CA GLN A 124 -7.16 18.37 -3.17
C GLN A 124 -7.75 17.45 -4.24
N ASP A 125 -7.69 16.13 -4.08
CA ASP A 125 -8.37 15.26 -5.02
C ASP A 125 -9.89 15.44 -4.89
N PRO A 126 -10.63 15.67 -5.99
CA PRO A 126 -12.07 15.93 -5.93
C PRO A 126 -12.90 14.71 -5.50
N LEU A 127 -12.35 13.50 -5.56
CA LEU A 127 -13.07 12.26 -5.21
C LEU A 127 -12.63 11.65 -3.88
N GLY A 128 -11.70 12.31 -3.16
CA GLY A 128 -11.16 11.84 -1.89
C GLY A 128 -11.34 12.79 -0.72
N GLY A 129 -11.03 12.27 0.47
CA GLY A 129 -11.06 13.01 1.72
C GLY A 129 -9.75 12.97 2.49
N MET A 130 -8.68 12.43 1.90
CA MET A 130 -7.35 12.37 2.53
C MET A 130 -6.62 13.71 2.42
N ARG A 131 -5.52 13.85 3.16
CA ARG A 131 -4.71 15.06 3.24
C ARG A 131 -3.24 14.79 2.93
N VAL A 132 -2.99 13.89 1.98
CA VAL A 132 -1.63 13.51 1.60
C VAL A 132 -1.04 14.54 0.63
N THR A 133 0.21 14.91 0.88
CA THR A 133 1.02 15.80 0.04
C THR A 133 2.11 15.01 -0.70
N GLU A 134 2.97 15.71 -1.45
CA GLU A 134 4.08 15.09 -2.17
C GLU A 134 5.06 14.45 -1.18
N ARG A 135 5.14 14.97 0.06
CA ARG A 135 5.98 14.41 1.11
C ARG A 135 5.49 13.02 1.53
N GLY A 136 4.18 12.86 1.74
CA GLY A 136 3.58 11.56 2.06
C GLY A 136 3.72 10.56 0.92
N ILE A 137 3.48 10.99 -0.33
CA ILE A 137 3.70 10.14 -1.52
C ILE A 137 5.17 9.69 -1.60
N GLY A 138 6.10 10.60 -1.31
CA GLY A 138 7.53 10.30 -1.23
C GLY A 138 7.85 9.24 -0.17
N ALA A 139 7.28 9.38 1.04
CA ALA A 139 7.46 8.42 2.14
C ALA A 139 6.85 7.03 1.81
N ILE A 140 5.63 6.97 1.28
CA ILE A 140 4.99 5.73 0.82
C ILE A 140 5.89 5.04 -0.21
N SER A 141 6.31 5.78 -1.24
CA SER A 141 7.16 5.25 -2.31
C SER A 141 8.50 4.74 -1.77
N ARG A 142 9.15 5.52 -0.90
CA ARG A 142 10.45 5.16 -0.33
C ARG A 142 10.37 3.91 0.53
N ALA A 143 9.34 3.78 1.37
CA ALA A 143 9.12 2.58 2.17
C ALA A 143 8.97 1.33 1.30
N LEU A 144 8.23 1.42 0.20
CA LEU A 144 8.03 0.31 -0.73
C LEU A 144 9.30 -0.08 -1.49
N ILE A 145 10.07 0.91 -1.94
CA ILE A 145 11.34 0.67 -2.64
C ILE A 145 12.38 0.10 -1.67
N ASP A 146 12.48 0.63 -0.44
CA ASP A 146 13.37 0.10 0.60
C ASP A 146 13.04 -1.37 0.92
N VAL A 147 11.75 -1.72 1.07
CA VAL A 147 11.31 -3.12 1.23
C VAL A 147 11.75 -3.96 0.03
N ALA A 148 11.50 -3.50 -1.19
CA ALA A 148 11.86 -4.27 -2.38
C ALA A 148 13.37 -4.49 -2.50
N GLU A 149 14.19 -3.49 -2.20
CA GLU A 149 15.65 -3.58 -2.14
C GLU A 149 16.10 -4.64 -1.12
N GLU A 150 15.49 -4.64 0.07
CA GLU A 150 15.82 -5.56 1.15
C GLU A 150 15.44 -7.01 0.83
N VAL A 151 14.20 -7.25 0.37
CA VAL A 151 13.63 -8.60 0.37
C VAL A 151 13.58 -9.25 -1.01
N CYS A 152 13.58 -8.46 -2.09
CA CYS A 152 13.40 -8.95 -3.45
C CYS A 152 14.36 -8.34 -4.48
N SER A 153 15.55 -7.91 -4.04
CA SER A 153 16.60 -7.36 -4.92
C SER A 153 16.13 -6.18 -5.77
N GLY A 154 15.28 -5.33 -5.22
CA GLY A 154 14.73 -4.14 -5.87
C GLY A 154 13.65 -4.44 -6.92
N ARG A 155 13.09 -5.66 -6.97
CA ARG A 155 12.01 -6.00 -7.92
C ARG A 155 10.69 -5.37 -7.48
N ILE A 156 10.42 -4.18 -8.00
CA ILE A 156 9.19 -3.42 -7.76
C ILE A 156 8.60 -2.88 -9.07
N LEU A 157 7.27 -2.87 -9.17
CA LEU A 157 6.53 -2.27 -10.29
C LEU A 157 5.37 -1.41 -9.76
N PHE A 158 5.33 -0.15 -10.19
CA PHE A 158 4.20 0.75 -9.93
C PHE A 158 3.26 0.75 -11.14
N ILE A 159 1.97 0.57 -10.88
CA ILE A 159 0.90 0.51 -11.88
C ILE A 159 -0.11 1.60 -11.51
N LEU A 160 -0.30 2.57 -12.40
CA LEU A 160 -1.21 3.68 -12.17
C LEU A 160 -2.66 3.18 -12.02
N GLU A 161 -3.33 3.63 -10.96
CA GLU A 161 -4.76 3.42 -10.70
C GLU A 161 -5.52 4.76 -10.78
N GLY A 162 -6.14 5.22 -9.69
CA GLY A 162 -6.88 6.48 -9.59
C GLY A 162 -6.01 7.73 -9.47
N GLY A 163 -6.69 8.87 -9.28
CA GLY A 163 -6.08 10.20 -9.26
C GLY A 163 -6.80 11.16 -10.21
N TYR A 164 -7.60 12.06 -9.65
CA TYR A 164 -8.55 12.89 -10.39
C TYR A 164 -8.21 14.39 -10.31
N SER A 165 -7.31 14.77 -9.40
CA SER A 165 -6.58 16.05 -9.50
C SER A 165 -5.41 15.91 -10.48
N LYS A 166 -5.45 16.66 -11.59
CA LYS A 166 -4.34 16.67 -12.57
C LYS A 166 -3.01 17.09 -11.94
N GLU A 167 -3.07 18.04 -11.01
CA GLU A 167 -1.89 18.49 -10.28
C GLU A 167 -1.40 17.40 -9.32
N GLY A 168 -2.29 16.86 -8.49
CA GLY A 168 -1.96 15.79 -7.53
C GLY A 168 -1.38 14.56 -8.22
N LEU A 169 -2.02 14.11 -9.30
CA LEU A 169 -1.55 13.00 -10.14
C LEU A 169 -0.16 13.29 -10.73
N GLY A 170 0.03 14.45 -11.37
CA GLY A 170 1.30 14.78 -12.01
C GLY A 170 2.45 14.87 -11.00
N LYS A 171 2.23 15.54 -9.87
CA LYS A 171 3.23 15.66 -8.81
C LYS A 171 3.51 14.34 -8.11
N GLY A 172 2.47 13.54 -7.88
CA GLY A 172 2.59 12.22 -7.29
C GLY A 172 3.44 11.28 -8.14
N VAL A 173 3.15 11.19 -9.44
CA VAL A 173 3.95 10.39 -10.38
C VAL A 173 5.40 10.86 -10.40
N VAL A 174 5.65 12.18 -10.48
CA VAL A 174 7.01 12.72 -10.44
C VAL A 174 7.72 12.33 -9.15
N MET A 175 7.05 12.37 -8.00
CA MET A 175 7.64 11.99 -6.73
C MET A 175 8.03 10.50 -6.70
N VAL A 176 7.15 9.60 -7.17
CA VAL A 176 7.47 8.16 -7.31
C VAL A 176 8.72 7.96 -8.18
N LEU A 177 8.78 8.62 -9.34
CA LEU A 177 9.91 8.52 -10.27
C LEU A 177 11.22 9.03 -9.64
N LYS A 178 11.18 10.13 -8.89
CA LYS A 178 12.35 10.65 -8.15
C LYS A 178 12.88 9.61 -7.14
N GLN A 179 11.99 8.96 -6.40
CA GLN A 179 12.38 7.93 -5.43
C GLN A 179 12.95 6.67 -6.11
N LEU A 180 12.44 6.31 -7.30
CA LEU A 180 12.97 5.19 -8.09
C LEU A 180 14.35 5.46 -8.70
N LEU A 181 14.57 6.68 -9.22
CA LEU A 181 15.81 7.02 -9.91
C LEU A 181 17.03 7.15 -9.00
N GLN A 182 16.82 7.51 -7.72
CA GLN A 182 17.87 7.60 -6.69
C GLN A 182 19.11 8.44 -7.06
N GLY A 183 18.97 9.33 -8.04
CA GLY A 183 20.08 10.17 -8.50
C GLY A 183 20.47 11.22 -7.46
N GLU A 184 21.72 11.70 -7.56
CA GLU A 184 22.27 12.78 -6.72
C GLU A 184 21.35 14.01 -6.63
N GLY A 185 20.65 14.34 -7.73
CA GLY A 185 19.71 15.46 -7.78
C GLY A 185 18.41 15.30 -6.99
N PHE A 186 18.16 14.14 -6.36
CA PHE A 186 16.93 13.84 -5.60
C PHE A 186 17.21 13.45 -4.14
N LYS A 187 18.44 13.65 -3.66
CA LYS A 187 18.85 13.28 -2.29
C LYS A 187 18.01 13.97 -1.22
N ASP A 188 17.61 15.21 -1.45
CA ASP A 188 16.81 15.97 -0.49
C ASP A 188 15.40 15.39 -0.37
N GLU A 189 14.76 15.03 -1.48
CA GLU A 189 13.44 14.37 -1.46
C GLU A 189 13.50 12.98 -0.83
N ILE A 190 14.56 12.21 -1.10
CA ILE A 190 14.78 10.90 -0.48
C ILE A 190 15.02 11.06 1.04
N GLY A 191 15.85 12.02 1.43
CA GLY A 191 16.13 12.34 2.83
C GLY A 191 14.88 12.78 3.58
N ALA A 192 14.05 13.63 2.97
CA ALA A 192 12.79 14.08 3.53
C ALA A 192 11.79 12.92 3.71
N ALA A 193 11.69 12.01 2.74
CA ALA A 193 10.86 10.81 2.83
C ALA A 193 11.30 9.90 3.99
N LYS A 194 12.61 9.62 4.10
CA LYS A 194 13.18 8.82 5.20
C LYS A 194 13.00 9.48 6.56
N SER A 195 13.18 10.80 6.63
CA SER A 195 12.95 11.57 7.85
C SER A 195 11.49 11.51 8.29
N LEU A 196 10.54 11.66 7.36
CA LEU A 196 9.12 11.55 7.66
C LEU A 196 8.78 10.15 8.19
N LEU A 197 9.24 9.08 7.52
CA LEU A 197 9.06 7.70 8.01
C LEU A 197 9.60 7.54 9.44
N ALA A 198 10.85 7.97 9.69
CA ALA A 198 11.51 7.77 10.97
C ALA A 198 10.88 8.55 12.14
N THR A 199 10.27 9.70 11.87
CA THR A 199 9.85 10.64 12.93
C THR A 199 8.33 10.78 13.11
N SER A 200 7.53 10.23 12.19
CA SER A 200 6.07 10.38 12.23
C SER A 200 5.45 9.65 13.42
N SER A 201 4.34 10.22 13.90
CA SER A 201 3.43 9.64 14.88
C SER A 201 1.99 9.79 14.36
N PRO A 202 1.09 8.85 14.69
CA PRO A 202 -0.25 8.84 14.12
C PRO A 202 -1.06 10.05 14.60
N GLN A 203 -1.68 10.76 13.67
CA GLN A 203 -2.52 11.92 13.94
C GLN A 203 -4.00 11.51 13.99
N ASN A 204 -4.49 10.90 12.91
CA ASN A 204 -5.88 10.49 12.75
C ASN A 204 -6.05 8.96 12.68
N ALA A 205 -4.99 8.23 12.32
CA ALA A 205 -5.05 6.80 12.08
C ALA A 205 -4.83 5.91 13.31
N ARG A 206 -4.70 6.48 14.52
CA ARG A 206 -4.34 5.72 15.74
C ARG A 206 -5.26 4.53 16.00
N HIS A 207 -6.58 4.74 15.95
CA HIS A 207 -7.56 3.67 16.16
C HIS A 207 -7.49 2.62 15.04
N SER A 208 -7.41 3.07 13.78
CA SER A 208 -7.26 2.18 12.62
C SER A 208 -6.03 1.29 12.75
N ILE A 209 -4.88 1.84 13.16
CA ILE A 209 -3.64 1.10 13.38
C ILE A 209 -3.83 0.03 14.46
N GLN A 210 -4.45 0.38 15.59
CA GLN A 210 -4.73 -0.58 16.66
C GLN A 210 -5.66 -1.71 16.20
N ASP A 211 -6.73 -1.38 15.47
CA ASP A 211 -7.67 -2.37 14.94
C ASP A 211 -6.99 -3.34 13.95
N VAL A 212 -6.09 -2.82 13.12
CA VAL A 212 -5.30 -3.63 12.17
C VAL A 212 -4.34 -4.55 12.91
N ILE A 213 -3.57 -4.02 13.87
CA ILE A 213 -2.64 -4.82 14.69
C ILE A 213 -3.41 -5.94 15.39
N HIS A 214 -4.53 -5.64 16.06
CA HIS A 214 -5.35 -6.63 16.71
C HIS A 214 -5.90 -7.70 15.75
N SER A 215 -6.26 -7.30 14.53
CA SER A 215 -6.76 -8.24 13.51
C SER A 215 -5.66 -9.13 12.94
N GLN A 216 -4.41 -8.66 12.92
CA GLN A 216 -3.30 -9.29 12.22
C GLN A 216 -2.25 -9.97 13.11
N ALA A 217 -2.12 -9.61 14.38
CA ALA A 217 -1.08 -10.14 15.29
C ALA A 217 -1.15 -11.66 15.52
N LYS A 218 -2.33 -12.26 15.34
CA LYS A 218 -2.49 -13.72 15.35
C LYS A 218 -1.85 -14.42 14.15
N TYR A 219 -1.64 -13.70 13.04
CA TYR A 219 -1.07 -14.23 11.80
C TYR A 219 0.40 -13.84 11.59
N TRP A 220 0.79 -12.65 12.08
CA TRP A 220 2.12 -12.08 11.85
C TRP A 220 2.88 -11.91 13.16
N GLY A 221 4.01 -12.60 13.29
CA GLY A 221 4.83 -12.58 14.51
C GLY A 221 5.38 -11.20 14.83
N CYS A 222 5.75 -10.45 13.78
CA CYS A 222 6.28 -9.09 13.87
C CYS A 222 5.32 -8.08 14.49
N LEU A 223 4.02 -8.37 14.55
CA LEU A 223 3.01 -7.49 15.14
C LEU A 223 2.68 -7.79 16.61
N ARG A 224 3.09 -8.95 17.13
CA ARG A 224 2.72 -9.38 18.50
C ARG A 224 3.33 -8.51 19.60
N SER A 225 4.42 -7.81 19.31
CA SER A 225 5.02 -6.85 20.24
C SER A 225 4.22 -5.56 20.40
N PHE A 226 3.19 -5.35 19.56
CA PHE A 226 2.33 -4.17 19.59
C PHE A 226 0.94 -4.43 20.16
N GLU A 227 0.61 -5.68 20.51
CA GLU A 227 -0.57 -6.00 21.36
C GLU A 227 -0.36 -5.51 22.80
#